data_AF-A0A6N8GLV6-F1
#
_entry.id   AF-A0A6N8GLV6-F1
#
_cell.length_a   1.000
_cell.length_b   1.000
_cell.length_c   1.000
_cell.angle_alpha   90.00
_cell.angle_beta   90.00
_cell.angle_gamma   90.00
#
_symmetry.space_group_name_H-M   'P 1'
#
loop_
_entity.id
_entity.type
_entity.pdbx_description
1 polymer ?
#
loop_
_entity_poly.entity_id
_entity_poly.type
_entity_poly.pdbx_seq_one_letter_code
_entity_poly.pdbx_strand_id
1 'polypeptide(L)'
;MTDYALNDRGSLEIVTENFYDTEIMRVFGGLSFGKLRTWTGNAALVPEPDNPFDPHTVSVRIGPNKVGHLAQQDAQRYWPYLARVIASGFTPVAPLKLDATVLRQDGQAEVDATARLSIAAPDLLFPLNTPPTHATVLPQGPSIKVLDEQEFAEYLHSVVPPSGEGRVMLTLEANKVKNHHGQVVDTVDVLYERRQVGRLSTQMSQQFIPIINHAFQHELLTAVWGTIRGSAFEVSMTIQAARPEEIPAEWFERLPNDVPELLPPADTHPVPDAYVPAEADRSRNAKKWRKGLTVSGSGAAGAERPGQDEAVSAQRSSARPRSGAAGRVGVAVWALLAVTVLLAGVGAVFLGIEPLVSALCFIVAVATGFMSFYLARMSTGVAGR
;
A
#
# COMPACT_ATOMS: atom_id res chain seq x y z
N MET A 1 1.82 5.09 22.93
CA MET A 1 0.98 5.70 21.89
C MET A 1 -0.08 4.67 21.51
N THR A 2 -1.28 5.13 21.19
CA THR A 2 -2.36 4.25 20.73
C THR A 2 -2.20 3.99 19.25
N ASP A 3 -2.51 2.78 18.79
CA ASP A 3 -2.43 2.43 17.38
C ASP A 3 -3.53 3.15 16.58
N TYR A 4 -3.18 3.65 15.40
CA TYR A 4 -4.11 4.12 14.39
C TYR A 4 -4.05 3.17 13.20
N ALA A 5 -5.11 2.39 13.01
CA ALA A 5 -5.21 1.47 11.89
C ALA A 5 -5.37 2.23 10.57
N LEU A 6 -4.38 2.09 9.69
CA LEU A 6 -4.45 2.59 8.33
C LEU A 6 -5.34 1.66 7.49
N ASN A 7 -6.08 2.27 6.57
CA ASN A 7 -6.98 1.56 5.64
C ASN A 7 -6.22 0.51 4.80
N ASP A 8 -6.85 -0.62 4.48
CA ASP A 8 -6.22 -1.79 3.84
C ASP A 8 -6.58 -1.98 2.36
N ARG A 9 -7.12 -0.94 1.70
CA ARG A 9 -7.51 -0.96 0.28
C ARG A 9 -6.36 -0.80 -0.71
N GLY A 10 -5.33 -1.64 -0.57
CA GLY A 10 -4.17 -1.64 -1.45
C GLY A 10 -3.06 -2.48 -0.86
N SER A 11 -1.93 -2.54 -1.57
CA SER A 11 -0.74 -3.21 -1.04
C SER A 11 0.54 -2.56 -1.52
N LEU A 12 1.53 -2.51 -0.64
CA LEU A 12 2.90 -2.14 -0.95
C LEU A 12 3.84 -3.30 -0.66
N GLU A 13 4.87 -3.42 -1.49
CA GLU A 13 6.00 -4.29 -1.20
C GLU A 13 6.99 -3.55 -0.30
N ILE A 14 7.47 -4.23 0.73
CA ILE A 14 8.42 -3.68 1.68
C ILE A 14 9.82 -4.11 1.26
N VAL A 15 10.77 -3.19 1.32
CA VAL A 15 12.18 -3.47 1.05
C VAL A 15 12.74 -4.25 2.25
N THR A 16 12.97 -5.54 2.04
CA THR A 16 13.53 -6.49 3.02
C THR A 16 14.92 -6.93 2.58
N GLU A 17 15.91 -6.08 2.86
CA GLU A 17 17.32 -6.38 2.59
C GLU A 17 17.92 -7.28 3.69
N ASN A 18 19.07 -7.90 3.38
CA ASN A 18 19.79 -8.77 4.31
C ASN A 18 20.30 -8.08 5.59
N PHE A 19 20.20 -6.76 5.66
CA PHE A 19 20.44 -5.99 6.88
C PHE A 19 19.45 -6.30 8.01
N TYR A 20 18.29 -6.89 7.69
CA TYR A 20 17.21 -7.18 8.63
C TYR A 20 17.11 -8.66 9.04
N ASP A 21 18.05 -9.52 8.61
CA ASP A 21 18.03 -10.97 8.86
C ASP A 21 17.84 -11.33 10.34
N THR A 22 18.53 -10.62 11.23
CA THR A 22 18.48 -10.90 12.67
C THR A 22 17.11 -10.55 13.24
N GLU A 23 16.58 -9.40 12.88
CA GLU A 23 15.28 -8.89 13.27
C GLU A 23 14.15 -9.77 12.74
N ILE A 24 14.23 -10.20 11.48
CA ILE A 24 13.27 -11.12 10.86
C ILE A 24 13.33 -12.49 11.57
N MET A 25 14.51 -13.03 11.85
CA MET A 25 14.64 -14.27 12.62
C MET A 25 14.01 -14.16 14.02
N ARG A 26 14.15 -13.01 14.69
CA ARG A 26 13.51 -12.74 16.00
C ARG A 26 11.99 -12.76 15.91
N VAL A 27 11.40 -12.20 14.86
CA VAL A 27 9.93 -12.23 14.64
C VAL A 27 9.40 -13.67 14.59
N PHE A 28 10.13 -14.57 13.93
CA PHE A 28 9.72 -15.98 13.82
C PHE A 28 10.11 -16.85 15.02
N GLY A 29 10.96 -16.35 15.94
CA GLY A 29 11.57 -17.18 16.99
C GLY A 29 12.56 -18.20 16.42
N GLY A 30 13.17 -17.90 15.27
CA GLY A 30 14.05 -18.78 14.51
C GLY A 30 13.44 -19.28 13.20
N LEU A 31 14.29 -19.48 12.20
CA LEU A 31 13.95 -20.02 10.88
C LEU A 31 14.77 -21.30 10.61
N SER A 32 14.27 -22.15 9.72
CA SER A 32 14.95 -23.39 9.30
C SER A 32 15.25 -23.35 7.81
N PHE A 33 16.33 -24.01 7.41
CA PHE A 33 16.73 -24.09 6.00
C PHE A 33 15.62 -24.67 5.11
N GLY A 34 15.31 -23.95 4.03
CA GLY A 34 14.36 -24.38 3.01
C GLY A 34 12.91 -24.50 3.48
N LYS A 35 12.58 -24.04 4.70
CA LYS A 35 11.22 -24.07 5.23
C LYS A 35 10.65 -22.66 5.28
N LEU A 36 9.77 -22.37 4.34
CA LEU A 36 9.00 -21.13 4.31
C LEU A 36 8.14 -21.01 5.58
N ARG A 37 8.22 -19.85 6.24
CA ARG A 37 7.33 -19.47 7.33
C ARG A 37 6.63 -18.17 7.00
N THR A 38 5.39 -18.08 7.40
CA THR A 38 4.53 -16.91 7.20
C THR A 38 4.15 -16.33 8.55
N TRP A 39 4.27 -15.02 8.68
CA TRP A 39 3.73 -14.24 9.78
C TRP A 39 2.69 -13.25 9.22
N THR A 40 1.58 -13.09 9.94
CA THR A 40 0.51 -12.15 9.61
C THR A 40 0.11 -11.39 10.87
N GLY A 41 0.02 -10.08 10.78
CA GLY A 41 -0.41 -9.21 11.88
C GLY A 41 -0.22 -7.74 11.52
N ASN A 42 -0.40 -6.84 12.48
CA ASN A 42 -0.19 -5.42 12.25
C ASN A 42 1.30 -5.06 12.39
N ALA A 43 1.80 -4.26 11.46
CA ALA A 43 3.12 -3.65 11.53
C ALA A 43 3.02 -2.13 11.65
N ALA A 44 3.90 -1.54 12.45
CA ALA A 44 3.99 -0.10 12.59
C ALA A 44 4.83 0.50 11.47
N LEU A 45 4.37 1.62 10.91
CA LEU A 45 5.14 2.45 10.00
C LEU A 45 5.76 3.59 10.80
N VAL A 46 7.09 3.65 10.86
CA VAL A 46 7.81 4.60 11.69
C VAL A 46 8.75 5.44 10.82
N PRO A 47 8.37 6.69 10.49
CA PRO A 47 9.27 7.70 9.93
C PRO A 47 10.48 7.94 10.82
N GLU A 48 11.67 8.06 10.22
CA GLU A 48 12.95 8.22 10.90
C GLU A 48 13.65 9.51 10.39
N PRO A 49 13.22 10.71 10.82
CA PRO A 49 13.79 11.98 10.36
C PRO A 49 15.28 12.14 10.72
N ASP A 50 15.73 11.45 11.76
CA ASP A 50 17.10 11.39 12.27
C ASP A 50 17.95 10.27 11.63
N ASN A 51 17.42 9.55 10.64
CA ASN A 51 18.17 8.49 9.97
C ASN A 51 19.39 9.08 9.24
N PRO A 52 20.61 8.58 9.52
CA PRO A 52 21.85 9.17 8.99
C PRO A 52 22.06 8.95 7.49
N PHE A 53 21.27 8.07 6.86
CA PHE A 53 21.38 7.73 5.44
C PHE A 53 20.34 8.46 4.58
N ASP A 54 19.08 8.45 5.01
CA ASP A 54 17.99 9.18 4.35
C ASP A 54 16.94 9.62 5.40
N PRO A 55 16.74 10.94 5.62
CA PRO A 55 15.79 11.46 6.60
C PRO A 55 14.32 11.21 6.22
N HIS A 56 14.02 10.76 5.00
CA HIS A 56 12.65 10.39 4.60
C HIS A 56 12.37 8.89 4.79
N THR A 57 13.28 8.15 5.45
CA THR A 57 13.09 6.72 5.69
C THR A 57 11.83 6.46 6.51
N VAL A 58 10.98 5.55 6.04
CA VAL A 58 9.87 5.00 6.81
C VAL A 58 10.14 3.53 7.06
N SER A 59 10.52 3.20 8.30
CA SER A 59 10.76 1.82 8.71
C SER A 59 9.47 1.07 8.96
N VAL A 60 9.47 -0.23 8.69
CA VAL A 60 8.36 -1.15 8.99
C VAL A 60 8.78 -2.05 10.14
N ARG A 61 7.98 -2.04 11.22
CA ARG A 61 8.35 -2.70 12.49
C ARG A 61 7.27 -3.67 12.96
N ILE A 62 7.71 -4.85 13.44
CA ILE A 62 6.89 -5.83 14.14
C ILE A 62 7.34 -5.86 15.60
N GLY A 63 6.55 -5.24 16.48
CA GLY A 63 6.97 -4.95 17.85
C GLY A 63 8.27 -4.13 17.84
N PRO A 64 9.35 -4.59 18.53
CA PRO A 64 10.63 -3.88 18.53
C PRO A 64 11.50 -4.14 17.29
N ASN A 65 11.11 -5.07 16.40
CA ASN A 65 11.98 -5.54 15.32
C ASN A 65 11.72 -4.75 14.04
N LYS A 66 12.76 -4.09 13.49
CA LYS A 66 12.74 -3.45 12.18
C LYS A 66 12.93 -4.51 11.11
N VAL A 67 11.86 -4.84 10.39
CA VAL A 67 11.86 -5.93 9.39
C VAL A 67 12.09 -5.45 7.97
N GLY A 68 12.06 -4.14 7.75
CA GLY A 68 12.28 -3.51 6.46
C GLY A 68 11.96 -2.03 6.48
N HIS A 69 11.83 -1.45 5.30
CA HIS A 69 11.39 -0.07 5.10
C HIS A 69 10.58 0.09 3.81
N LEU A 70 9.83 1.18 3.70
CA LEU A 70 9.20 1.55 2.44
C LEU A 70 10.29 1.89 1.40
N ALA A 71 10.03 1.57 0.13
CA ALA A 71 10.84 2.09 -0.97
C ALA A 71 10.84 3.63 -0.93
N GLN A 72 11.93 4.27 -1.36
CA GLN A 72 12.11 5.71 -1.19
C GLN A 72 10.95 6.56 -1.75
N GLN A 73 10.43 6.19 -2.92
CA GLN A 73 9.31 6.89 -3.54
C GLN A 73 8.02 6.76 -2.72
N ASP A 74 7.75 5.56 -2.19
CA ASP A 74 6.59 5.35 -1.31
C ASP A 74 6.79 6.06 0.03
N ALA A 75 7.99 6.01 0.60
CA ALA A 75 8.31 6.70 1.84
C ALA A 75 7.99 8.21 1.75
N GLN A 76 8.44 8.86 0.67
CA GLN A 76 8.12 10.28 0.38
C GLN A 76 6.62 10.50 0.19
N ARG A 77 5.94 9.61 -0.55
CA ARG A 77 4.52 9.75 -0.85
C ARG A 77 3.64 9.61 0.39
N TYR A 78 3.99 8.71 1.31
CA TYR A 78 3.24 8.44 2.54
C TYR A 78 3.64 9.35 3.71
N TRP A 79 4.82 9.98 3.64
CA TRP A 79 5.37 10.80 4.73
C TRP A 79 4.38 11.81 5.34
N PRO A 80 3.73 12.71 4.59
CA PRO A 80 2.87 13.74 5.20
C PRO A 80 1.68 13.13 5.96
N TYR A 81 1.17 11.99 5.48
CA TYR A 81 0.05 11.27 6.09
C TYR A 81 0.47 10.55 7.38
N LEU A 82 1.63 9.90 7.37
CA LEU A 82 2.18 9.24 8.56
C LEU A 82 2.60 10.25 9.63
N ALA A 83 3.22 11.35 9.21
CA ALA A 83 3.62 12.45 10.09
C ALA A 83 2.40 13.07 10.79
N ARG A 84 1.28 13.25 10.07
CA ARG A 84 0.01 13.71 10.64
C ARG A 84 -0.48 12.79 11.77
N VAL A 85 -0.46 11.48 11.55
CA VAL A 85 -0.90 10.49 12.56
C VAL A 85 -0.02 10.54 13.80
N ILE A 86 1.30 10.62 13.61
CA ILE A 86 2.27 10.67 14.71
C ILE A 86 2.16 11.98 15.50
N ALA A 87 2.08 13.12 14.81
CA ALA A 87 1.87 14.41 15.44
C ALA A 87 0.52 14.49 16.19
N SER A 88 -0.47 13.69 15.76
CA SER A 88 -1.74 13.52 16.47
C SER A 88 -1.65 12.60 17.70
N GLY A 89 -0.48 12.02 17.99
CA GLY A 89 -0.23 11.18 19.17
C GLY A 89 -0.46 9.69 18.96
N PHE A 90 -0.64 9.24 17.72
CA PHE A 90 -0.92 7.85 17.39
C PHE A 90 0.24 7.15 16.66
N THR A 91 0.27 5.82 16.71
CA THR A 91 1.20 5.01 15.93
C THR A 91 0.48 4.46 14.68
N PRO A 92 0.87 4.86 13.45
CA PRO A 92 0.25 4.33 12.26
C PRO A 92 0.61 2.85 12.08
N VAL A 93 -0.41 1.99 12.01
CA VAL A 93 -0.24 0.54 11.82
C VAL A 93 -1.05 0.06 10.63
N ALA A 94 -0.53 -0.93 9.91
CA ALA A 94 -1.25 -1.57 8.81
C ALA A 94 -1.00 -3.10 8.82
N PRO A 95 -1.95 -3.91 8.33
CA PRO A 95 -1.73 -5.35 8.22
C PRO A 95 -0.54 -5.66 7.32
N LEU A 96 0.31 -6.57 7.76
CA LEU A 96 1.51 -7.00 7.07
C LEU A 96 1.50 -8.53 6.99
N LYS A 97 1.81 -9.04 5.79
CA LYS A 97 2.20 -10.43 5.57
C LYS A 97 3.71 -10.49 5.33
N LEU A 98 4.43 -11.22 6.17
CA LEU A 98 5.87 -11.46 6.05
C LEU A 98 6.08 -12.96 5.80
N ASP A 99 6.66 -13.28 4.64
CA ASP A 99 7.08 -14.62 4.27
C ASP A 99 8.62 -14.67 4.36
N ALA A 100 9.20 -15.67 5.04
CA ALA A 100 10.64 -15.80 5.19
C ALA A 100 11.13 -17.25 5.21
N THR A 101 12.32 -17.49 4.66
CA THR A 101 13.02 -18.78 4.69
C THR A 101 14.53 -18.54 4.81
N VAL A 102 15.27 -19.54 5.28
CA VAL A 102 16.74 -19.49 5.21
C VAL A 102 17.20 -20.24 3.98
N LEU A 103 17.97 -19.56 3.14
CA LEU A 103 18.64 -20.16 1.99
C LEU A 103 20.14 -20.20 2.23
N ARG A 104 20.83 -21.05 1.47
CA ARG A 104 22.30 -21.04 1.43
C ARG A 104 22.73 -20.33 0.16
N GLN A 105 23.30 -19.14 0.30
CA GLN A 105 23.82 -18.34 -0.80
C GLN A 105 25.33 -18.18 -0.60
N ASP A 106 26.13 -18.54 -1.62
CA ASP A 106 27.60 -18.49 -1.58
C ASP A 106 28.24 -19.17 -0.35
N GLY A 107 27.60 -20.23 0.16
CA GLY A 107 28.07 -20.98 1.33
C GLY A 107 27.72 -20.35 2.69
N GLN A 108 27.09 -19.18 2.71
CA GLN A 108 26.55 -18.52 3.90
C GLN A 108 25.04 -18.75 4.01
N ALA A 109 24.52 -18.75 5.24
CA ALA A 109 23.09 -18.79 5.50
C ALA A 109 22.56 -17.35 5.46
N GLU A 110 21.57 -17.09 4.60
CA GLU A 110 20.96 -15.77 4.42
C GLU A 110 19.44 -15.92 4.51
N VAL A 111 18.76 -14.92 5.09
CA VAL A 111 17.30 -14.89 5.13
C VAL A 111 16.80 -14.34 3.81
N ASP A 112 16.02 -15.16 3.11
CA ASP A 112 15.22 -14.71 1.98
C ASP A 112 13.82 -14.37 2.51
N ALA A 113 13.44 -13.10 2.40
CA ALA A 113 12.20 -12.58 2.95
C ALA A 113 11.45 -11.72 1.93
N THR A 114 10.12 -11.76 2.01
CA THR A 114 9.22 -10.91 1.24
C THR A 114 8.14 -10.40 2.18
N ALA A 115 7.96 -9.08 2.22
CA ALA A 115 6.95 -8.45 3.05
C ALA A 115 5.97 -7.64 2.18
N ARG A 116 4.68 -7.86 2.41
CA ARG A 116 3.60 -7.13 1.76
C ARG A 116 2.72 -6.48 2.79
N LEU A 117 2.66 -5.15 2.76
CA LEU A 117 1.85 -4.32 3.64
C LEU A 117 0.52 -4.00 2.96
N SER A 118 -0.59 -4.33 3.59
CA SER A 118 -1.93 -3.96 3.13
C SER A 118 -2.24 -2.54 3.57
N ILE A 119 -2.10 -1.59 2.65
CA ILE A 119 -2.29 -0.16 2.92
C ILE A 119 -2.93 0.49 1.69
N ALA A 120 -3.92 1.34 1.92
CA ALA A 120 -4.56 2.12 0.87
C ALA A 120 -3.63 3.20 0.33
N ALA A 121 -3.90 3.65 -0.89
CA ALA A 121 -3.21 4.83 -1.44
C ALA A 121 -3.35 6.04 -0.48
N PRO A 122 -2.38 6.96 -0.47
CA PRO A 122 -2.35 8.07 0.49
C PRO A 122 -3.64 8.90 0.54
N ASP A 123 -4.24 9.18 -0.62
CA ASP A 123 -5.49 9.95 -0.75
C ASP A 123 -6.73 9.22 -0.18
N LEU A 124 -6.60 7.95 0.20
CA LEU A 124 -7.66 7.09 0.74
C LEU A 124 -7.39 6.64 2.19
N LEU A 125 -6.31 7.12 2.81
CA LEU A 125 -5.96 6.78 4.19
C LEU A 125 -6.93 7.38 5.21
N PHE A 126 -7.39 8.60 4.94
CA PHE A 126 -8.24 9.38 5.85
C PHE A 126 -9.54 9.77 5.16
N PRO A 127 -10.62 10.00 5.93
CA PRO A 127 -11.83 10.56 5.37
C PRO A 127 -11.60 12.02 4.91
N LEU A 128 -12.29 12.41 3.84
CA LEU A 128 -12.26 13.79 3.32
C LEU A 128 -12.90 14.79 4.28
N ASN A 129 -13.85 14.34 5.09
CA ASN A 129 -14.53 15.12 6.11
C ASN A 129 -14.09 14.73 7.52
N THR A 130 -14.31 15.65 8.46
CA THR A 130 -14.11 15.38 9.88
C THR A 130 -15.14 14.35 10.37
N PRO A 131 -14.70 13.25 11.01
CA PRO A 131 -15.61 12.29 11.62
C PRO A 131 -16.50 12.95 12.68
N PRO A 132 -17.78 12.56 12.79
CA PRO A 132 -18.67 13.09 13.82
C PRO A 132 -18.21 12.67 15.23
N THR A 133 -18.02 13.64 16.13
CA THR A 133 -17.55 13.38 17.51
C THR A 133 -18.59 12.64 18.34
N HIS A 134 -19.86 13.00 18.22
CA HIS A 134 -20.99 12.39 18.93
C HIS A 134 -21.65 11.29 18.08
N ALA A 135 -20.87 10.26 17.76
CA ALA A 135 -21.32 9.14 16.96
C ALA A 135 -20.71 7.82 17.45
N THR A 136 -21.38 6.73 17.13
CA THR A 136 -20.79 5.39 17.12
C THR A 136 -20.53 4.96 15.69
N VAL A 137 -19.43 4.28 15.45
CA VAL A 137 -19.00 3.85 14.12
C VAL A 137 -19.38 2.38 13.95
N LEU A 138 -20.15 2.06 12.92
CA LEU A 138 -20.47 0.67 12.63
C LEU A 138 -19.21 -0.10 12.22
N PRO A 139 -19.09 -1.38 12.64
CA PRO A 139 -18.02 -2.24 12.15
C PRO A 139 -18.05 -2.29 10.63
N GLN A 140 -16.87 -2.25 10.00
CA GLN A 140 -16.78 -2.32 8.54
C GLN A 140 -17.17 -3.72 8.06
N GLY A 141 -17.80 -3.77 6.89
CA GLY A 141 -18.22 -5.01 6.25
C GLY A 141 -18.32 -4.86 4.73
N PRO A 142 -19.19 -5.61 4.05
CA PRO A 142 -19.36 -5.49 2.62
C PRO A 142 -19.75 -4.07 2.20
N SER A 143 -19.42 -3.73 0.95
CA SER A 143 -19.82 -2.45 0.36
C SER A 143 -21.30 -2.49 -0.01
N ILE A 144 -22.06 -1.50 0.48
CA ILE A 144 -23.48 -1.31 0.24
C ILE A 144 -23.65 -0.07 -0.64
N LYS A 145 -24.35 -0.23 -1.76
CA LYS A 145 -24.61 0.86 -2.70
C LYS A 145 -25.61 1.85 -2.12
N VAL A 146 -25.28 3.14 -2.19
CA VAL A 146 -26.23 4.21 -1.88
C VAL A 146 -27.09 4.47 -3.14
N LEU A 147 -28.38 4.65 -2.92
CA LEU A 147 -29.39 4.90 -3.97
C LEU A 147 -29.76 6.38 -4.00
N ASP A 148 -30.42 6.78 -5.09
CA ASP A 148 -30.94 8.13 -5.34
C ASP A 148 -29.85 9.23 -5.32
N GLU A 149 -28.59 8.85 -5.48
CA GLU A 149 -27.43 9.75 -5.52
C GLU A 149 -27.54 10.79 -6.65
N GLN A 150 -28.24 10.45 -7.75
CA GLN A 150 -28.42 11.36 -8.88
C GLN A 150 -29.20 12.62 -8.48
N GLU A 151 -30.10 12.53 -7.49
CA GLU A 151 -30.83 13.69 -6.96
C GLU A 151 -29.89 14.69 -6.26
N PHE A 152 -28.71 14.22 -5.84
CA PHE A 152 -27.70 14.98 -5.11
C PHE A 152 -26.40 15.17 -5.91
N ALA A 153 -26.41 14.88 -7.22
CA ALA A 153 -25.20 14.81 -8.04
C ALA A 153 -24.39 16.10 -8.02
N GLU A 154 -25.04 17.27 -8.12
CA GLU A 154 -24.36 18.57 -8.09
C GLU A 154 -23.53 18.75 -6.81
N TYR A 155 -24.10 18.41 -5.65
CA TYR A 155 -23.38 18.50 -4.38
C TYR A 155 -22.30 17.41 -4.27
N LEU A 156 -22.62 16.18 -4.65
CA LEU A 156 -21.66 15.09 -4.62
C LEU A 156 -20.43 15.36 -5.51
N HIS A 157 -20.60 15.97 -6.68
CA HIS A 157 -19.48 16.40 -7.53
C HIS A 157 -18.58 17.46 -6.86
N SER A 158 -19.12 18.29 -5.95
CA SER A 158 -18.31 19.22 -5.16
C SER A 158 -17.50 18.54 -4.04
N VAL A 159 -17.88 17.32 -3.66
CA VAL A 159 -17.20 16.52 -2.63
C VAL A 159 -16.13 15.59 -3.24
N VAL A 160 -16.31 15.15 -4.49
CA VAL A 160 -15.35 14.26 -5.17
C VAL A 160 -13.98 14.95 -5.26
N PRO A 161 -12.91 14.31 -4.77
CA PRO A 161 -11.58 14.89 -4.83
C PRO A 161 -11.02 14.83 -6.26
N PRO A 162 -9.98 15.63 -6.60
CA PRO A 162 -9.37 15.63 -7.93
C PRO A 162 -8.82 14.26 -8.38
N SER A 163 -8.50 13.37 -7.43
CA SER A 163 -8.11 11.97 -7.70
C SER A 163 -9.25 11.13 -8.29
N GLY A 164 -10.50 11.59 -8.20
CA GLY A 164 -11.70 10.88 -8.63
C GLY A 164 -12.23 9.85 -7.62
N GLU A 165 -11.50 9.57 -6.54
CA GLU A 165 -11.93 8.67 -5.46
C GLU A 165 -11.51 9.21 -4.10
N GLY A 166 -12.41 9.17 -3.13
CA GLY A 166 -12.17 9.61 -1.77
C GLY A 166 -12.86 8.72 -0.74
N ARG A 167 -12.25 8.63 0.44
CA ARG A 167 -12.88 8.01 1.61
C ARG A 167 -13.66 9.05 2.38
N VAL A 168 -14.80 8.69 2.95
CA VAL A 168 -15.66 9.63 3.68
C VAL A 168 -16.21 8.98 4.94
N MET A 169 -16.56 9.78 5.94
CA MET A 169 -17.40 9.37 7.05
C MET A 169 -18.82 9.89 6.82
N LEU A 170 -19.79 9.00 6.85
CA LEU A 170 -21.20 9.30 6.61
C LEU A 170 -21.99 9.01 7.88
N THR A 171 -23.16 9.63 8.02
CA THR A 171 -24.12 9.28 9.08
C THR A 171 -25.38 8.71 8.48
N LEU A 172 -25.97 7.73 9.19
CA LEU A 172 -27.22 7.10 8.83
C LEU A 172 -28.32 7.61 9.75
N GLU A 173 -29.45 8.03 9.18
CA GLU A 173 -30.62 8.47 9.94
C GLU A 173 -31.88 7.74 9.44
N ALA A 174 -32.69 7.24 10.38
CA ALA A 174 -33.99 6.66 10.05
C ALA A 174 -34.99 7.77 9.71
N ASN A 175 -35.64 7.65 8.55
CA ASN A 175 -36.62 8.60 8.06
C ASN A 175 -37.84 7.87 7.47
N LYS A 176 -38.89 8.61 7.15
CA LYS A 176 -40.13 8.11 6.54
C LYS A 176 -40.42 8.86 5.26
N VAL A 177 -40.67 8.15 4.17
CA VAL A 177 -41.06 8.77 2.90
C VAL A 177 -42.26 8.15 2.27
N LYS A 178 -42.98 8.96 1.50
CA LYS A 178 -44.08 8.50 0.68
C LYS A 178 -43.54 7.95 -0.63
N ASN A 179 -43.82 6.69 -0.93
CA ASN A 179 -43.52 6.11 -2.23
C ASN A 179 -44.44 6.70 -3.32
N HIS A 180 -44.21 6.36 -4.59
CA HIS A 180 -45.05 6.79 -5.72
C HIS A 180 -46.53 6.36 -5.58
N HIS A 181 -46.82 5.35 -4.76
CA HIS A 181 -48.18 4.90 -4.45
C HIS A 181 -48.80 5.59 -3.21
N GLY A 182 -48.13 6.61 -2.65
CA GLY A 182 -48.59 7.40 -1.51
C GLY A 182 -48.46 6.70 -0.15
N GLN A 183 -47.91 5.49 -0.09
CA GLN A 183 -47.67 4.76 1.14
C GLN A 183 -46.40 5.27 1.82
N VAL A 184 -46.47 5.46 3.14
CA VAL A 184 -45.31 5.85 3.95
C VAL A 184 -44.47 4.61 4.24
N VAL A 185 -43.20 4.65 3.86
CA VAL A 185 -42.22 3.58 4.03
C VAL A 185 -41.07 4.12 4.88
N ASP A 186 -40.62 3.33 5.85
CA ASP A 186 -39.42 3.64 6.62
C ASP A 186 -38.17 3.40 5.78
N THR A 187 -37.26 4.36 5.77
CA THR A 187 -36.05 4.38 4.96
C THR A 187 -34.87 4.87 5.79
N VAL A 188 -33.65 4.54 5.37
CA VAL A 188 -32.45 5.11 5.96
C VAL A 188 -31.85 6.11 4.99
N ASP A 189 -31.74 7.36 5.43
CA ASP A 189 -31.03 8.41 4.74
C ASP A 189 -29.54 8.30 5.01
N VAL A 190 -28.75 8.54 3.97
CA VAL A 190 -27.29 8.64 4.06
C VAL A 190 -26.94 10.12 3.98
N LEU A 191 -26.20 10.60 4.97
CA LEU A 191 -25.85 12.00 5.10
C LEU A 191 -24.32 12.18 5.09
N TYR A 192 -23.86 13.15 4.32
CA TYR A 192 -22.49 13.66 4.34
C TYR A 192 -22.54 15.05 4.97
N GLU A 193 -21.81 15.27 6.06
CA GLU A 193 -21.80 16.55 6.80
C GLU A 193 -23.22 17.09 7.10
N ARG A 194 -24.13 16.22 7.57
CA ARG A 194 -25.54 16.53 7.87
C ARG A 194 -26.42 16.88 6.67
N ARG A 195 -25.91 16.78 5.44
CA ARG A 195 -26.70 16.93 4.21
C ARG A 195 -27.00 15.55 3.62
N GLN A 196 -28.27 15.31 3.30
CA GLN A 196 -28.67 14.09 2.61
C GLN A 196 -27.99 14.01 1.24
N VAL A 197 -27.45 12.83 0.95
CA VAL A 197 -26.69 12.53 -0.27
C VAL A 197 -27.16 11.25 -0.96
N GLY A 198 -28.19 10.62 -0.40
CA GLY A 198 -28.80 9.41 -0.93
C GLY A 198 -29.46 8.61 0.17
N ARG A 199 -29.81 7.37 -0.13
CA ARG A 199 -30.55 6.48 0.76
C ARG A 199 -30.12 5.03 0.63
N LEU A 200 -30.41 4.22 1.63
CA LEU A 200 -30.30 2.77 1.49
C LEU A 200 -31.54 2.19 0.83
N SER A 201 -31.40 1.01 0.20
CA SER A 201 -32.57 0.27 -0.31
C SER A 201 -33.57 -0.03 0.80
N THR A 202 -34.84 -0.26 0.46
CA THR A 202 -35.88 -0.59 1.45
C THR A 202 -35.50 -1.79 2.32
N GLN A 203 -34.91 -2.83 1.69
CA GLN A 203 -34.48 -4.03 2.40
C GLN A 203 -33.34 -3.72 3.39
N MET A 204 -32.32 -2.97 2.98
CA MET A 204 -31.24 -2.57 3.87
C MET A 204 -31.74 -1.63 4.96
N SER A 205 -32.65 -0.71 4.63
CA SER A 205 -33.24 0.21 5.59
C SER A 205 -33.93 -0.54 6.74
N GLN A 206 -34.79 -1.53 6.43
CA GLN A 206 -35.46 -2.36 7.45
C GLN A 206 -34.47 -3.06 8.39
N GLN A 207 -33.33 -3.49 7.85
CA GLN A 207 -32.26 -4.15 8.59
C GLN A 207 -31.48 -3.20 9.50
N PHE A 208 -31.19 -1.97 9.04
CA PHE A 208 -30.37 -1.01 9.78
C PHE A 208 -31.17 -0.13 10.76
N ILE A 209 -32.48 0.09 10.54
CA ILE A 209 -33.30 0.94 11.42
C ILE A 209 -33.22 0.55 12.91
N PRO A 210 -33.31 -0.74 13.31
CA PRO A 210 -33.19 -1.11 14.73
C PRO A 210 -31.84 -0.71 15.33
N ILE A 211 -30.77 -0.85 14.56
CA ILE A 211 -29.40 -0.50 14.97
C ILE A 211 -29.25 1.02 15.12
N ILE A 212 -29.76 1.77 14.13
CA ILE A 212 -29.72 3.24 14.14
C ILE A 212 -30.53 3.79 15.32
N ASN A 213 -31.71 3.22 15.57
CA ASN A 213 -32.55 3.61 16.69
C ASN A 213 -31.88 3.31 18.03
N HIS A 214 -31.16 2.19 18.17
CA HIS A 214 -30.41 1.86 19.38
C HIS A 214 -29.32 2.89 19.66
N ALA A 215 -28.52 3.28 18.67
CA ALA A 215 -27.53 4.34 18.81
C ALA A 215 -28.19 5.69 19.16
N PHE A 216 -29.27 6.04 18.47
CA PHE A 216 -29.99 7.29 18.70
C PHE A 216 -30.61 7.38 20.09
N GLN A 217 -31.10 6.27 20.66
CA GLN A 217 -31.58 6.20 22.04
C GLN A 217 -30.49 6.49 23.07
N HIS A 218 -29.22 6.33 22.70
CA HIS A 218 -28.05 6.69 23.50
C HIS A 218 -27.48 8.06 23.11
N GLU A 219 -28.25 8.89 22.40
CA GLU A 219 -27.86 10.24 21.96
C GLU A 219 -26.65 10.25 21.01
N LEU A 220 -26.41 9.14 20.30
CA LEU A 220 -25.32 9.00 19.33
C LEU A 220 -25.84 8.90 17.90
N LEU A 221 -25.14 9.56 16.98
CA LEU A 221 -25.33 9.33 15.55
C LEU A 221 -24.75 7.97 15.16
N THR A 222 -25.32 7.33 14.14
CA THR A 222 -24.74 6.11 13.54
C THR A 222 -23.84 6.50 12.39
N ALA A 223 -22.53 6.39 12.57
CA ALA A 223 -21.53 6.70 11.56
C ALA A 223 -21.08 5.44 10.81
N VAL A 224 -20.76 5.61 9.53
CA VAL A 224 -20.24 4.55 8.66
C VAL A 224 -19.11 5.05 7.80
N TRP A 225 -18.16 4.17 7.50
CA TRP A 225 -17.18 4.43 6.45
C TRP A 225 -17.85 4.40 5.08
N GLY A 226 -17.48 5.33 4.22
CA GLY A 226 -17.97 5.39 2.85
C GLY A 226 -16.85 5.61 1.84
N THR A 227 -17.22 5.46 0.57
CA THR A 227 -16.35 5.79 -0.55
C THR A 227 -17.17 6.54 -1.58
N ILE A 228 -16.66 7.71 -1.96
CA ILE A 228 -17.19 8.50 -3.06
C ILE A 228 -16.25 8.33 -4.25
N ARG A 229 -16.83 8.09 -5.42
CA ARG A 229 -16.13 7.99 -6.70
C ARG A 229 -16.84 8.87 -7.69
N GLY A 230 -16.08 9.68 -8.42
CA GLY A 230 -16.65 10.53 -9.44
C GLY A 230 -15.74 10.70 -10.64
N SER A 231 -16.39 10.91 -11.78
CA SER A 231 -15.79 11.40 -13.00
C SER A 231 -16.44 12.73 -13.39
N ALA A 232 -16.11 13.25 -14.57
CA ALA A 232 -16.78 14.44 -15.10
C ALA A 232 -18.29 14.27 -15.35
N PHE A 233 -18.81 13.04 -15.40
CA PHE A 233 -20.20 12.75 -15.82
C PHE A 233 -21.01 11.95 -14.82
N GLU A 234 -20.35 11.22 -13.91
CA GLU A 234 -21.01 10.31 -13.00
C GLU A 234 -20.40 10.44 -11.61
N VAL A 235 -21.24 10.38 -10.59
CA VAL A 235 -20.82 10.26 -9.21
C VAL A 235 -21.55 9.08 -8.58
N SER A 236 -20.80 8.33 -7.78
CA SER A 236 -21.27 7.14 -7.11
C SER A 236 -20.72 7.08 -5.70
N MET A 237 -21.52 6.56 -4.77
CA MET A 237 -21.16 6.43 -3.38
C MET A 237 -21.53 5.03 -2.85
N THR A 238 -20.77 4.60 -1.86
CA THR A 238 -20.99 3.33 -1.17
C THR A 238 -20.69 3.51 0.31
N ILE A 239 -21.33 2.70 1.15
CA ILE A 239 -21.02 2.60 2.58
C ILE A 239 -20.46 1.22 2.89
N GLN A 240 -19.64 1.10 3.94
CA GLN A 240 -19.14 -0.15 4.47
C GLN A 240 -19.72 -0.35 5.86
N ALA A 241 -20.54 -1.39 6.00
CA ALA A 241 -21.10 -1.80 7.28
C ALA A 241 -21.18 -3.32 7.33
N ALA A 242 -20.84 -3.89 8.48
CA ALA A 242 -21.13 -5.28 8.79
C ALA A 242 -22.64 -5.51 8.68
N ARG A 243 -23.02 -6.73 8.27
CA ARG A 243 -24.44 -7.09 8.27
C ARG A 243 -24.95 -7.08 9.70
N PRO A 244 -26.23 -6.76 9.95
CA PRO A 244 -26.79 -6.71 11.31
C PRO A 244 -26.46 -7.95 12.16
N GLU A 245 -26.50 -9.13 11.56
CA GLU A 245 -26.20 -10.42 12.19
C GLU A 245 -24.70 -10.66 12.47
N GLU A 246 -23.82 -9.90 11.81
CA GLU A 246 -22.36 -9.96 11.96
C GLU A 246 -21.82 -8.90 12.94
N ILE A 247 -22.68 -7.96 13.40
CA ILE A 247 -22.27 -6.94 14.36
C ILE A 247 -22.03 -7.60 15.73
N PRO A 248 -20.82 -7.47 16.31
CA PRO A 248 -20.52 -8.05 17.62
C PRO A 248 -21.40 -7.49 18.74
N ALA A 249 -21.81 -8.32 19.69
CA ALA A 249 -22.62 -7.89 20.84
C ALA A 249 -21.98 -6.73 21.63
N GLU A 250 -20.65 -6.76 21.77
CA GLU A 250 -19.87 -5.70 22.42
C GLU A 250 -20.03 -4.33 21.78
N TRP A 251 -20.37 -4.25 20.49
CA TRP A 251 -20.62 -2.98 19.82
C TRP A 251 -21.90 -2.33 20.35
N PHE A 252 -22.95 -3.11 20.58
CA PHE A 252 -24.23 -2.60 21.12
C PHE A 252 -24.12 -2.15 22.57
N GLU A 253 -23.16 -2.70 23.32
CA GLU A 253 -22.88 -2.33 24.71
C GLU A 253 -22.00 -1.08 24.81
N ARG A 254 -20.94 -1.01 23.98
CA ARG A 254 -19.90 0.04 24.09
C ARG A 254 -20.14 1.22 23.16
N LEU A 255 -20.89 1.03 22.07
CA LEU A 255 -21.14 2.01 21.02
C LEU A 255 -19.88 2.80 20.63
N PRO A 256 -18.78 2.11 20.27
CA PRO A 256 -17.47 2.74 20.13
C PRO A 256 -17.43 3.75 18.98
N ASN A 257 -16.55 4.73 19.13
CA ASN A 257 -16.12 5.63 18.05
C ASN A 257 -14.63 5.35 17.75
N ASP A 258 -14.37 4.43 16.83
CA ASP A 258 -13.02 3.96 16.49
C ASP A 258 -12.29 4.87 15.48
N VAL A 259 -12.83 6.06 15.19
CA VAL A 259 -12.18 7.03 14.30
C VAL A 259 -11.67 8.21 15.12
N PRO A 260 -10.41 8.15 15.60
CA PRO A 260 -9.87 9.22 16.41
C PRO A 260 -9.68 10.48 15.57
N GLU A 261 -9.83 11.64 16.22
CA GLU A 261 -9.60 12.93 15.59
C GLU A 261 -8.09 13.13 15.36
N LEU A 262 -7.74 13.38 14.10
CA LEU A 262 -6.38 13.73 13.70
C LEU A 262 -6.28 15.24 13.57
N LEU A 263 -5.07 15.78 13.79
CA LEU A 263 -4.75 17.17 13.44
C LEU A 263 -5.16 17.49 12.00
N PRO A 264 -5.52 18.74 11.66
CA PRO A 264 -5.85 19.10 10.28
C PRO A 264 -4.69 18.78 9.30
N PRO A 265 -4.98 18.50 8.02
CA PRO A 265 -3.94 18.36 7.00
C PRO A 265 -3.06 19.61 6.94
N ALA A 266 -1.74 19.43 6.93
CA ALA A 266 -0.75 20.48 6.75
C ALA A 266 0.43 20.00 5.90
N ASP A 267 1.19 20.93 5.32
CA ASP A 267 2.36 20.61 4.51
C ASP A 267 3.45 19.89 5.32
N THR A 268 3.55 20.21 6.61
CA THR A 268 4.52 19.60 7.52
C THR A 268 3.92 19.37 8.89
N HIS A 269 4.29 18.25 9.49
CA HIS A 269 3.99 17.92 10.87
C HIS A 269 5.30 17.55 11.59
N PRO A 270 5.47 17.93 12.86
CA PRO A 270 6.65 17.53 13.62
C PRO A 270 6.65 16.02 13.82
N VAL A 271 7.75 15.38 13.47
CA VAL A 271 7.98 13.94 13.67
C VAL A 271 9.15 13.78 14.63
N PRO A 272 9.00 13.02 15.73
CA PRO A 272 10.10 12.76 16.64
C PRO A 272 11.15 11.85 16.01
N ASP A 273 12.39 12.04 16.44
CA ASP A 273 13.51 11.14 16.14
C ASP A 273 13.16 9.71 16.56
N ALA A 274 13.39 8.75 15.65
CA ALA A 274 12.97 7.37 15.83
C ALA A 274 13.93 6.36 15.19
N TYR A 275 15.04 6.80 14.61
CA TYR A 275 16.02 5.90 13.99
C TYR A 275 16.58 4.93 15.02
N VAL A 276 16.46 3.64 14.69
CA VAL A 276 17.14 2.57 15.44
C VAL A 276 17.98 1.79 14.43
N PRO A 277 19.31 1.72 14.62
CA PRO A 277 20.17 0.95 13.73
C PRO A 277 19.86 -0.54 13.84
N ALA A 278 19.74 -1.19 12.68
CA ALA A 278 19.62 -2.65 12.60
C ALA A 278 20.89 -3.32 13.16
N GLU A 279 20.79 -4.58 13.57
CA GLU A 279 21.92 -5.33 14.12
C GLU A 279 23.11 -5.38 13.15
N ALA A 280 22.82 -5.51 11.85
CA ALA A 280 23.83 -5.45 10.80
C ALA A 280 24.57 -4.10 10.79
N ASP A 281 23.87 -2.98 10.96
CA ASP A 281 24.46 -1.63 11.03
C ASP A 281 25.32 -1.46 12.27
N ARG A 282 24.88 -2.01 13.42
CA ARG A 282 25.66 -2.00 14.66
C ARG A 282 26.99 -2.72 14.49
N SER A 283 26.99 -3.87 13.83
CA SER A 283 28.21 -4.66 13.59
C SER A 283 29.20 -3.96 12.63
N ARG A 284 28.68 -3.26 11.61
CA ARG A 284 29.49 -2.45 10.68
C ARG A 284 30.04 -1.19 11.36
N ASN A 285 29.23 -0.49 12.14
CA ASN A 285 29.62 0.71 12.88
C ASN A 285 30.52 0.38 14.08
N ALA A 286 30.43 -0.80 14.70
CA ALA A 286 31.34 -1.25 15.76
C ALA A 286 32.81 -1.32 15.29
N LYS A 287 33.04 -1.64 14.01
CA LYS A 287 34.38 -1.60 13.40
C LYS A 287 34.87 -0.18 13.09
N LYS A 288 33.97 0.78 12.83
CA LYS A 288 34.33 2.20 12.61
C LYS A 288 34.47 2.99 13.91
N TRP A 289 33.62 2.77 14.91
CA TRP A 289 33.67 3.50 16.20
C TRP A 289 34.88 3.11 17.05
N ARG A 290 35.37 1.85 16.96
CA ARG A 290 36.66 1.46 17.57
C ARG A 290 37.89 2.08 16.90
N LYS A 291 37.77 2.60 15.67
CA LYS A 291 38.85 3.27 14.93
C LYS A 291 38.77 4.80 14.97
N GLY A 292 37.73 5.36 15.58
CA GLY A 292 37.41 6.79 15.58
C GLY A 292 37.61 7.51 16.90
N LEU A 293 38.35 6.95 17.87
CA LEU A 293 38.72 7.64 19.11
C LEU A 293 40.25 7.72 19.27
N THR A 294 40.92 8.20 18.22
CA THR A 294 42.22 8.86 18.35
C THR A 294 42.19 10.09 17.44
N VAL A 295 41.55 11.15 17.92
CA VAL A 295 41.75 12.50 17.39
C VAL A 295 42.24 13.37 18.54
N SER A 296 43.54 13.57 18.56
CA SER A 296 44.29 14.67 19.16
C SER A 296 45.53 14.71 18.27
N GLY A 297 45.70 15.62 17.32
CA GLY A 297 45.65 17.06 17.49
C GLY A 297 47.10 17.55 17.30
N SER A 298 47.31 18.39 16.28
CA SER A 298 48.49 19.21 15.97
C SER A 298 49.68 18.58 15.19
N GLY A 299 49.97 19.18 14.04
CA GLY A 299 51.25 19.90 13.87
C GLY A 299 52.41 19.23 13.11
N ALA A 300 52.49 19.52 11.82
CA ALA A 300 53.69 19.86 11.04
C ALA A 300 54.91 18.90 10.92
N ALA A 301 55.23 18.63 9.63
CA ALA A 301 56.54 18.54 8.98
C ALA A 301 57.55 17.43 9.37
N GLY A 302 58.10 16.78 8.35
CA GLY A 302 59.39 16.09 8.44
C GLY A 302 59.49 14.82 7.61
N ALA A 303 60.41 14.82 6.65
CA ALA A 303 60.74 13.75 5.71
C ALA A 303 61.17 12.42 6.37
N GLU A 304 60.93 11.30 5.69
CA GLU A 304 61.97 10.53 4.97
C GLU A 304 61.43 9.17 4.48
N ARG A 305 61.78 8.84 3.23
CA ARG A 305 61.78 7.49 2.62
C ARG A 305 63.25 7.02 2.64
N PRO A 306 63.55 5.71 2.65
CA PRO A 306 63.78 5.04 1.35
C PRO A 306 63.51 3.52 1.29
N GLY A 307 63.51 3.00 0.05
CA GLY A 307 63.73 1.58 -0.30
C GLY A 307 62.49 0.90 -0.90
N GLN A 308 62.22 1.03 -2.21
CA GLN A 308 62.77 0.21 -3.31
C GLN A 308 62.44 -1.29 -3.18
N ASP A 309 61.55 -1.81 -4.02
CA ASP A 309 62.00 -2.47 -5.26
C ASP A 309 60.86 -2.67 -6.27
N GLU A 310 61.24 -2.44 -7.53
CA GLU A 310 60.48 -2.62 -8.75
C GLU A 310 60.27 -4.11 -9.07
N ALA A 311 59.15 -4.46 -9.71
CA ALA A 311 59.19 -5.20 -10.97
C ALA A 311 57.81 -5.18 -11.65
N VAL A 312 57.82 -4.60 -12.84
CA VAL A 312 56.75 -4.55 -13.83
C VAL A 312 56.57 -5.93 -14.47
N SER A 313 55.33 -6.39 -14.63
CA SER A 313 54.97 -7.26 -15.74
C SER A 313 53.54 -7.00 -16.20
N ALA A 314 53.42 -6.19 -17.26
CA ALA A 314 52.24 -6.14 -18.09
C ALA A 314 52.29 -7.34 -19.06
N GLN A 315 51.27 -8.20 -19.03
CA GLN A 315 50.93 -9.00 -20.20
C GLN A 315 49.41 -9.15 -20.28
N ARG A 316 48.88 -8.67 -21.41
CA ARG A 316 47.50 -8.74 -21.86
C ARG A 316 47.04 -10.19 -22.06
N SER A 317 45.71 -10.31 -22.08
CA SER A 317 44.87 -11.24 -22.86
C SER A 317 44.56 -12.62 -22.26
N SER A 318 43.31 -12.79 -21.82
CA SER A 318 42.28 -13.47 -22.61
C SER A 318 40.93 -13.45 -21.88
N ALA A 319 40.06 -12.52 -22.29
CA ALA A 319 38.64 -12.59 -21.98
C ALA A 319 38.02 -13.72 -22.83
N ARG A 320 37.44 -14.72 -22.17
CA ARG A 320 36.62 -15.75 -22.82
C ARG A 320 35.14 -15.30 -22.75
N PRO A 321 34.38 -15.33 -23.86
CA PRO A 321 33.08 -14.71 -23.93
C PRO A 321 32.01 -15.53 -23.20
N ARG A 322 31.16 -14.85 -22.43
CA ARG A 322 29.87 -15.39 -21.96
C ARG A 322 28.87 -15.40 -23.12
N SER A 323 28.93 -16.42 -23.97
CA SER A 323 27.83 -16.76 -24.88
C SER A 323 26.72 -17.44 -24.08
N GLY A 324 25.56 -16.79 -23.94
CA GLY A 324 24.40 -17.45 -23.33
C GLY A 324 23.12 -16.63 -23.17
N ALA A 325 23.18 -15.29 -23.21
CA ALA A 325 21.98 -14.46 -23.02
C ALA A 325 21.31 -14.05 -24.34
N ALA A 326 22.09 -13.73 -25.39
CA ALA A 326 21.54 -13.23 -26.65
C ALA A 326 20.74 -14.28 -27.45
N GLY A 327 21.10 -15.57 -27.33
CA GLY A 327 20.43 -16.66 -28.05
C GLY A 327 19.00 -16.95 -27.55
N ARG A 328 18.74 -16.79 -26.24
CA ARG A 328 17.41 -17.05 -25.67
C ARG A 328 16.39 -15.96 -26.01
N VAL A 329 16.83 -14.70 -26.12
CA VAL A 329 15.96 -13.58 -26.50
C VAL A 329 15.57 -13.68 -27.98
N GLY A 330 16.49 -14.06 -28.85
CA GLY A 330 16.19 -14.28 -30.28
C GLY A 330 15.12 -15.36 -30.50
N VAL A 331 15.22 -16.49 -29.79
CA VAL A 331 14.23 -17.58 -29.88
C VAL A 331 12.85 -17.13 -29.38
N ALA A 332 12.79 -16.34 -28.30
CA ALA A 332 11.52 -15.83 -27.77
C ALA A 332 10.83 -14.84 -28.73
N VAL A 333 11.61 -13.95 -29.37
CA VAL A 333 11.09 -12.99 -30.35
C VAL A 333 10.52 -13.71 -31.59
N TRP A 334 11.22 -14.72 -32.11
CA TRP A 334 10.73 -15.51 -33.24
C TRP A 334 9.47 -16.33 -32.90
N ALA A 335 9.39 -16.89 -31.69
CA ALA A 335 8.20 -17.60 -31.23
C ALA A 335 6.97 -16.67 -31.12
N LEU A 336 7.13 -15.47 -30.58
CA LEU A 336 6.06 -14.47 -30.46
C LEU A 336 5.58 -13.96 -31.83
N LEU A 337 6.48 -13.76 -32.79
CA LEU A 337 6.09 -13.41 -34.16
C LEU A 337 5.30 -14.52 -34.84
N ALA A 338 5.70 -15.78 -34.67
CA ALA A 338 4.97 -16.93 -35.23
C ALA A 338 3.55 -17.03 -34.65
N VAL A 339 3.40 -16.85 -33.34
CA VAL A 339 2.09 -16.82 -32.66
C VAL A 339 1.23 -15.66 -33.15
N THR A 340 1.84 -14.49 -33.38
CA THR A 340 1.13 -13.31 -33.90
C THR A 340 0.57 -13.55 -35.30
N VAL A 341 1.36 -14.14 -36.19
CA VAL A 341 0.92 -14.47 -37.56
C VAL A 341 -0.17 -15.54 -37.54
N LEU A 342 -0.05 -16.56 -36.67
CA LEU A 342 -1.06 -17.59 -36.50
C LEU A 342 -2.40 -16.99 -36.04
N LEU A 343 -2.38 -16.14 -35.01
CA LEU A 343 -3.58 -15.51 -34.47
C LEU A 343 -4.24 -14.54 -35.46
N ALA A 344 -3.46 -13.80 -36.24
CA ALA A 344 -3.98 -12.96 -37.30
C ALA A 344 -4.63 -13.79 -38.43
N GLY A 345 -4.03 -14.92 -38.79
CA GLY A 345 -4.59 -15.87 -39.76
C GLY A 345 -5.91 -16.50 -39.27
N VAL A 346 -5.96 -16.93 -38.01
CA VAL A 346 -7.20 -17.44 -37.39
C VAL A 346 -8.27 -16.34 -37.32
N GLY A 347 -7.90 -15.12 -36.90
CA GLY A 347 -8.81 -13.98 -36.90
C GLY A 347 -9.40 -13.66 -38.27
N ALA A 348 -8.60 -13.80 -39.34
CA ALA A 348 -9.04 -13.60 -40.72
C ALA A 348 -9.96 -14.73 -41.24
N VAL A 349 -9.74 -15.98 -40.83
CA VAL A 349 -10.61 -17.13 -41.20
C VAL A 349 -11.98 -17.03 -40.54
N PHE A 350 -12.05 -16.53 -39.31
CA PHE A 350 -13.31 -16.32 -38.58
C PHE A 350 -14.00 -15.00 -38.93
N LEU A 351 -13.43 -14.20 -39.85
CA LEU A 351 -13.99 -12.95 -40.33
C LEU A 351 -15.24 -13.23 -41.17
N GLY A 352 -16.41 -13.22 -40.52
CA GLY A 352 -17.71 -13.47 -41.16
C GLY A 352 -18.54 -14.58 -40.52
N ILE A 353 -18.00 -15.33 -39.55
CA ILE A 353 -18.75 -16.37 -38.82
C ILE A 353 -19.10 -15.88 -37.42
N GLU A 354 -18.10 -15.41 -36.65
CA GLU A 354 -18.31 -14.86 -35.30
C GLU A 354 -17.46 -13.60 -35.07
N PRO A 355 -18.07 -12.40 -35.08
CA PRO A 355 -17.34 -11.13 -35.03
C PRO A 355 -16.59 -10.91 -33.71
N LEU A 356 -17.06 -11.48 -32.61
CA LEU A 356 -16.42 -11.37 -31.29
C LEU A 356 -15.10 -12.17 -31.21
N VAL A 357 -15.05 -13.37 -31.77
CA VAL A 357 -13.84 -14.21 -31.75
C VAL A 357 -12.76 -13.60 -32.65
N SER A 358 -13.15 -13.07 -33.81
CA SER A 358 -12.23 -12.37 -34.70
C SER A 358 -11.63 -11.13 -34.01
N ALA A 359 -12.46 -10.30 -33.37
CA ALA A 359 -11.99 -9.13 -32.63
C ALA A 359 -11.01 -9.50 -31.50
N LEU A 360 -11.30 -10.55 -30.72
CA LEU A 360 -10.42 -11.03 -29.66
C LEU A 360 -9.07 -11.50 -30.21
N CYS A 361 -9.06 -12.27 -31.29
CA CYS A 361 -7.84 -12.74 -31.94
C CYS A 361 -6.97 -11.58 -32.44
N PHE A 362 -7.56 -10.53 -33.02
CA PHE A 362 -6.82 -9.35 -33.46
C PHE A 362 -6.23 -8.55 -32.30
N ILE A 363 -6.96 -8.39 -31.19
CA ILE A 363 -6.44 -7.70 -30.00
C ILE A 363 -5.23 -8.44 -29.42
N VAL A 364 -5.32 -9.77 -29.29
CA VAL A 364 -4.21 -10.58 -28.78
C VAL A 364 -3.02 -10.58 -29.75
N ALA A 365 -3.24 -10.60 -31.06
CA ALA A 365 -2.19 -10.49 -32.07
C ALA A 365 -1.44 -9.14 -31.97
N VAL A 366 -2.17 -8.03 -31.81
CA VAL A 366 -1.55 -6.70 -31.64
C VAL A 366 -0.72 -6.63 -30.36
N ALA A 367 -1.24 -7.12 -29.24
CA ALA A 367 -0.51 -7.14 -27.96
C ALA A 367 0.77 -7.99 -28.05
N THR A 368 0.70 -9.15 -28.70
CA THR A 368 1.83 -10.06 -28.89
C THR A 368 2.90 -9.45 -29.81
N GLY A 369 2.47 -8.76 -30.88
CA GLY A 369 3.36 -8.02 -31.77
C GLY A 369 4.08 -6.87 -31.08
N PHE A 370 3.39 -6.10 -30.23
CA PHE A 370 4.00 -5.04 -29.43
C PHE A 370 5.04 -5.58 -28.43
N MET A 371 4.73 -6.70 -27.76
CA MET A 371 5.67 -7.35 -26.84
C MET A 371 6.92 -7.85 -27.57
N SER A 372 6.76 -8.43 -28.76
CA SER A 372 7.88 -8.85 -29.61
C SER A 372 8.76 -7.67 -30.03
N PHE A 373 8.15 -6.55 -30.44
CA PHE A 373 8.88 -5.33 -30.82
C PHE A 373 9.63 -4.71 -29.63
N TYR A 374 9.01 -4.72 -28.44
CA TYR A 374 9.63 -4.25 -27.20
C TYR A 374 10.86 -5.08 -26.81
N LEU A 375 10.75 -6.42 -26.85
CA LEU A 375 11.87 -7.33 -26.60
C LEU A 375 13.01 -7.17 -27.63
N ALA A 376 12.66 -7.01 -28.91
CA ALA A 376 13.63 -6.74 -29.98
C ALA A 376 14.39 -5.42 -29.73
N ARG A 377 13.69 -4.36 -29.30
CA ARG A 377 14.29 -3.05 -29.01
C ARG A 377 15.19 -3.07 -27.76
N MET A 378 14.85 -3.86 -26.74
CA MET A 378 15.74 -4.07 -25.60
C MET A 378 17.00 -4.84 -25.99
N SER A 379 16.93 -5.74 -26.96
CA SER A 379 18.10 -6.50 -27.44
C SER A 379 19.12 -5.62 -28.20
N THR A 380 18.66 -4.58 -28.92
CA THR A 380 19.53 -3.67 -29.68
C THR A 380 20.15 -2.56 -28.83
N GLY A 381 19.52 -2.19 -27.69
CA GLY A 381 20.05 -1.19 -26.76
C GLY A 381 21.28 -1.62 -25.95
N VAL A 382 21.58 -2.92 -25.88
CA VAL A 382 22.73 -3.49 -25.14
C VAL A 382 24.02 -3.55 -25.98
N ALA A 383 23.94 -3.35 -27.30
CA ALA A 383 25.10 -3.37 -28.20
C ALA A 383 25.75 -2.00 -28.45
N GLY A 384 25.27 -0.93 -27.78
CA GLY A 384 25.67 0.46 -28.04
C GLY A 384 26.23 1.24 -26.85
N ARG A 385 26.79 0.57 -25.84
CA ARG A 385 27.60 1.19 -24.78
C ARG A 385 28.89 0.44 -24.55
#